data_AF-A0A7S1HUY4-F1
#
_entry.id   AF-A0A7S1HUY4-F1
#
_cell.length_a   1.000
_cell.length_b   1.000
_cell.length_c   1.000
_cell.angle_alpha   90.00
_cell.angle_beta   90.00
_cell.angle_gamma   90.00
#
_symmetry.space_group_name_H-M   'P 1'
#
loop_
_entity.id
_entity.type
_entity.pdbx_description
1 polymer ?
#
loop_
_entity_poly.entity_id
_entity_poly.type
_entity_poly.pdbx_seq_one_letter_code
_entity_poly.pdbx_strand_id
1 'polypeptide(L)'
;MEQNFDRFFKEYNALISSSNYVTRRESLKLLSELLLDRTNFNIMTRYITDPQHLKLIMNALRDKSKHIQFEAFHVFKVFVANPNKPAPIRQILFMNKDKLVKFLKTFHEERELDGDEQFVEEKKIVISEVAGL
;
A
#
# COMPACT_ATOMS: atom_id res chain seq x y z
N MET A 1 -1.94 -19.12 -9.45
CA MET A 1 -2.88 -18.08 -8.93
C MET A 1 -3.55 -17.28 -10.03
N GLU A 2 -2.88 -16.98 -11.15
CA GLU A 2 -3.42 -16.11 -12.22
C GLU A 2 -4.81 -16.50 -12.74
N GLN A 3 -5.09 -17.79 -12.95
CA GLN A 3 -6.39 -18.29 -13.45
C GLN A 3 -7.57 -18.00 -12.49
N ASN A 4 -7.31 -17.76 -11.21
CA ASN A 4 -8.32 -17.52 -10.18
C ASN A 4 -8.16 -16.15 -9.51
N PHE A 5 -7.44 -15.22 -10.14
CA PHE A 5 -7.08 -13.92 -9.55
C PHE A 5 -8.31 -13.20 -8.96
N ASP A 6 -9.37 -13.03 -9.76
CA ASP A 6 -10.54 -12.25 -9.34
C ASP A 6 -11.25 -12.88 -8.14
N ARG A 7 -11.41 -14.21 -8.16
CA ARG A 7 -12.01 -14.95 -7.05
C ARG A 7 -11.14 -14.87 -5.80
N PHE A 8 -9.83 -15.07 -5.95
CA PHE A 8 -8.89 -15.03 -4.82
C PHE A 8 -8.88 -13.65 -4.17
N PHE A 9 -8.65 -12.59 -4.93
CA PHE A 9 -8.54 -11.24 -4.37
C PHE A 9 -9.87 -10.69 -3.88
N LYS A 10 -11.01 -11.14 -4.41
CA LYS A 10 -12.31 -10.83 -3.81
C LYS A 10 -12.39 -11.34 -2.37
N GLU A 11 -12.06 -12.60 -2.13
CA GLU A 11 -12.06 -13.18 -0.78
C GLU A 11 -10.94 -12.59 0.09
N TYR A 12 -9.76 -12.36 -0.50
CA TYR A 12 -8.62 -11.77 0.21
C TYR A 12 -8.89 -10.35 0.70
N ASN A 13 -9.58 -9.53 -0.11
CA ASN A 13 -9.95 -8.16 0.27
C ASN A 13 -10.92 -8.14 1.46
N ALA A 14 -11.72 -9.20 1.65
CA ALA A 14 -12.56 -9.36 2.84
C ALA A 14 -11.72 -9.59 4.10
N LEU A 15 -10.58 -10.27 3.99
CA LEU A 15 -9.64 -10.45 5.11
C LEU A 15 -8.97 -9.14 5.52
N ILE A 16 -8.55 -8.32 4.54
CA ILE A 16 -7.99 -6.98 4.77
C ILE A 16 -9.01 -6.04 5.43
N SER A 17 -10.30 -6.27 5.20
CA SER A 17 -11.42 -5.49 5.74
C SER A 17 -12.05 -6.11 7.00
N SER A 18 -11.52 -7.22 7.50
CA SER A 18 -12.09 -7.98 8.62
C SER A 18 -12.16 -7.17 9.92
N SER A 19 -13.15 -7.36 10.80
CA SER A 19 -13.10 -6.72 12.12
C SER A 19 -11.98 -7.27 13.02
N ASN A 20 -11.40 -8.43 12.67
CA ASN A 20 -10.33 -9.06 13.44
C ASN A 20 -8.97 -8.41 13.16
N TYR A 21 -8.36 -7.85 14.21
CA TYR A 21 -7.05 -7.19 14.15
C TYR A 21 -5.94 -8.09 13.59
N VAL A 22 -5.82 -9.31 14.11
CA VAL A 22 -4.75 -10.24 13.70
C VAL A 22 -4.93 -10.62 12.24
N THR A 23 -6.15 -10.99 11.84
CA THR A 23 -6.47 -11.32 10.44
C THR A 23 -6.11 -10.16 9.52
N ARG A 24 -6.50 -8.92 9.85
CA ARG A 24 -6.18 -7.76 9.02
C ARG A 24 -4.69 -7.52 8.88
N ARG A 25 -3.96 -7.52 10.01
CA ARG A 25 -2.52 -7.26 10.03
C ARG A 25 -1.77 -8.30 9.20
N GLU A 26 -1.99 -9.58 9.49
CA GLU A 26 -1.29 -10.66 8.79
C GLU A 26 -1.68 -10.72 7.30
N SER A 27 -2.93 -10.39 6.95
CA SER A 27 -3.32 -10.31 5.53
C SER A 27 -2.62 -9.17 4.79
N LEU A 28 -2.44 -8.01 5.41
CA LEU A 28 -1.68 -6.92 4.76
C LEU A 28 -0.20 -7.27 4.60
N LYS A 29 0.40 -7.88 5.63
CA LYS A 29 1.79 -8.33 5.57
C LYS A 29 2.00 -9.35 4.46
N LEU A 30 1.20 -10.42 4.44
CA LEU A 30 1.24 -11.45 3.41
C LEU A 30 0.99 -10.88 2.01
N LEU A 31 0.10 -9.90 1.86
CA LEU A 31 -0.10 -9.21 0.60
C LEU A 31 1.16 -8.50 0.13
N SER A 32 1.87 -7.80 1.02
CA SER A 32 3.11 -7.11 0.65
C SER A 32 4.19 -8.09 0.18
N GLU A 33 4.35 -9.22 0.88
CA GLU A 33 5.29 -10.29 0.51
C GLU A 33 4.92 -10.91 -0.85
N LEU A 34 3.63 -11.19 -1.05
CA LEU A 34 3.11 -11.77 -2.30
C LEU A 34 3.35 -10.84 -3.50
N LEU A 35 3.16 -9.53 -3.33
CA LEU A 35 3.35 -8.55 -4.40
C LEU A 35 4.83 -8.29 -4.71
N LEU A 36 5.73 -8.47 -3.74
CA LEU A 36 7.17 -8.25 -3.92
C LEU A 36 7.91 -9.50 -4.45
N ASP A 37 7.29 -10.67 -4.38
CA ASP A 37 7.85 -11.90 -4.96
C ASP A 37 7.91 -11.80 -6.50
N ARG A 38 9.11 -11.98 -7.05
CA ARG A 38 9.38 -11.92 -8.50
C ARG A 38 8.60 -12.95 -9.29
N THR A 39 8.28 -14.10 -8.70
CA THR A 39 7.46 -15.14 -9.34
C THR A 39 6.01 -14.71 -9.54
N ASN A 40 5.55 -13.69 -8.79
CA ASN A 40 4.20 -13.15 -8.82
C ASN A 40 4.10 -11.84 -9.59
N PHE A 41 5.07 -11.52 -10.46
CA PHE A 41 5.10 -10.25 -11.20
C PHE A 41 3.79 -9.90 -11.93
N ASN A 42 3.17 -10.89 -12.59
CA ASN A 42 1.89 -10.69 -13.29
C ASN A 42 0.73 -10.39 -12.32
N ILE A 43 0.74 -11.04 -11.15
CA ILE A 43 -0.25 -10.83 -10.09
C ILE A 43 -0.09 -9.42 -9.51
N MET A 44 1.15 -9.04 -9.20
CA MET A 44 1.49 -7.70 -8.72
C MET A 44 1.03 -6.64 -9.71
N THR A 45 1.42 -6.78 -10.98
CA THR A 45 1.07 -5.83 -12.05
C THR A 45 -0.44 -5.68 -12.17
N ARG A 46 -1.19 -6.79 -12.16
CA ARG A 46 -2.66 -6.75 -12.20
C ARG A 46 -3.24 -6.08 -10.97
N TYR A 47 -2.78 -6.44 -9.76
CA TYR A 47 -3.28 -5.90 -8.50
C TYR A 47 -3.13 -4.39 -8.41
N ILE A 48 -1.97 -3.85 -8.76
CA ILE A 48 -1.68 -2.42 -8.62
C ILE A 48 -2.31 -1.52 -9.68
N THR A 49 -2.99 -2.12 -10.67
CA THR A 49 -3.70 -1.36 -11.71
C THR A 49 -5.16 -1.08 -11.34
N ASP A 50 -5.68 -1.70 -10.28
CA ASP A 50 -7.07 -1.55 -9.83
C ASP A 50 -7.23 -0.39 -8.82
N PRO A 51 -8.05 0.62 -9.15
CA PRO A 51 -8.39 1.72 -8.23
C PRO A 51 -9.00 1.31 -6.90
N GLN A 52 -9.75 0.20 -6.84
CA GLN A 52 -10.38 -0.28 -5.62
C GLN A 52 -9.36 -0.83 -4.64
N HIS A 53 -8.35 -1.55 -5.13
CA HIS A 53 -7.23 -1.99 -4.30
C HIS A 53 -6.46 -0.79 -3.73
N LEU A 54 -6.17 0.23 -4.54
CA LEU A 54 -5.52 1.44 -4.04
C LEU A 54 -6.34 2.10 -2.91
N LYS A 55 -7.64 2.27 -3.11
CA LYS A 55 -8.53 2.87 -2.08
C LYS A 55 -8.56 2.04 -0.80
N LEU A 56 -8.62 0.72 -0.91
CA LEU A 56 -8.59 -0.20 0.23
C LEU A 56 -7.32 0.01 1.06
N ILE A 57 -6.16 0.06 0.40
CA ILE A 57 -4.87 0.26 1.06
C ILE A 57 -4.74 1.67 1.64
N MET A 58 -5.18 2.71 0.93
CA MET A 58 -5.20 4.08 1.44
C MET A 58 -6.11 4.25 2.67
N ASN A 59 -7.19 3.49 2.77
CA ASN A 59 -8.01 3.46 3.99
C ASN A 59 -7.28 2.75 5.13
N ALA A 60 -6.56 1.67 4.85
CA ALA A 60 -5.75 0.96 5.85
C ALA A 60 -4.58 1.81 6.39
N LEU A 61 -4.00 2.72 5.58
CA LEU A 61 -3.03 3.72 6.04
C LEU A 61 -3.57 4.64 7.14
N ARG A 62 -4.90 4.79 7.24
CA ARG A 62 -5.57 5.62 8.24
C ARG A 62 -6.15 4.83 9.41
N ASP A 63 -5.80 3.54 9.53
CA ASP A 63 -6.30 2.69 10.61
C ASP A 63 -5.87 3.21 11.99
N LYS A 64 -6.59 2.85 13.06
CA LYS A 64 -6.22 3.24 14.43
C LYS A 64 -4.95 2.53 14.92
N SER A 65 -4.66 1.35 14.38
CA SER A 65 -3.49 0.56 14.74
C SER A 65 -2.28 0.95 13.90
N LYS A 66 -1.24 1.43 14.59
CA LYS A 66 0.08 1.71 14.01
C LYS A 66 0.66 0.50 13.25
N HIS A 67 0.42 -0.73 13.72
CA HIS A 67 0.91 -1.91 13.01
C HIS A 67 0.19 -2.13 11.68
N ILE A 68 -1.12 -1.92 11.61
CA ILE A 68 -1.89 -2.02 10.36
C ILE A 68 -1.47 -0.93 9.37
N GLN A 69 -1.30 0.30 9.87
CA GLN A 69 -0.81 1.43 9.07
C GLN A 69 0.54 1.07 8.39
N PHE A 70 1.46 0.50 9.15
CA PHE A 70 2.79 0.13 8.67
C PHE A 70 2.74 -0.95 7.59
N GLU A 71 1.97 -2.02 7.79
CA GLU A 71 1.81 -3.05 6.74
C GLU A 71 1.12 -2.50 5.49
N ALA A 72 0.14 -1.62 5.66
CA ALA A 72 -0.51 -0.93 4.54
C ALA A 72 0.47 -0.04 3.76
N PHE A 73 1.46 0.56 4.42
CA PHE A 73 2.50 1.35 3.77
C PHE A 73 3.38 0.49 2.84
N HIS A 74 3.74 -0.72 3.25
CA HIS A 74 4.51 -1.64 2.40
C HIS A 74 3.76 -2.04 1.13
N VAL A 75 2.43 -2.13 1.18
CA VAL A 75 1.61 -2.34 -0.03
C VAL A 75 1.47 -1.05 -0.84
N PHE A 76 1.22 0.08 -0.17
CA PHE A 76 1.02 1.39 -0.82
C PHE A 76 2.24 1.83 -1.64
N LYS A 77 3.47 1.62 -1.13
CA LYS A 77 4.68 2.00 -1.86
C LYS A 77 4.80 1.29 -3.21
N VAL A 78 4.24 0.09 -3.37
CA VAL A 78 4.24 -0.65 -4.66
C VAL A 78 3.38 0.06 -5.71
N PHE A 79 2.23 0.62 -5.31
CA PHE A 79 1.41 1.44 -6.22
C PHE A 79 2.15 2.70 -6.66
N VAL A 80 2.84 3.36 -5.73
CA VAL A 80 3.59 4.60 -5.99
C VAL A 80 4.85 4.33 -6.81
N ALA A 81 5.52 3.20 -6.61
CA ALA A 81 6.73 2.83 -7.34
C ALA A 81 6.48 2.36 -8.78
N ASN A 82 5.22 2.11 -9.18
CA ASN A 82 4.91 1.67 -10.54
C ASN A 82 5.33 2.73 -11.58
N PRO A 83 6.25 2.46 -12.52
CA PRO A 83 6.58 3.45 -13.55
C PRO A 83 5.45 3.65 -14.56
N ASN A 84 4.61 2.62 -14.77
CA ASN A 84 3.52 2.59 -15.74
C ASN A 84 2.15 2.70 -15.04
N LYS A 85 1.99 3.67 -14.13
CA LYS A 85 0.72 3.89 -13.40
C LYS A 85 -0.43 4.14 -14.39
N PRO A 86 -1.53 3.36 -14.32
CA PRO A 86 -2.73 3.67 -15.10
C PRO A 86 -3.32 5.03 -14.74
N ALA A 87 -3.98 5.69 -15.70
CA ALA A 87 -4.60 7.00 -15.49
C ALA A 87 -5.54 7.05 -14.25
N PRO A 88 -6.39 6.04 -13.98
CA PRO A 88 -7.22 6.04 -12.77
C PRO A 88 -6.43 6.04 -11.46
N ILE A 89 -5.31 5.32 -11.40
CA ILE A 89 -4.41 5.27 -10.24
C ILE A 89 -3.74 6.65 -10.05
N ARG A 90 -3.20 7.20 -11.14
CA ARG A 90 -2.57 8.53 -11.12
C ARG A 90 -3.56 9.60 -10.68
N GLN A 91 -4.79 9.57 -11.16
CA GLN A 91 -5.84 10.52 -10.80
C GLN A 91 -6.17 10.46 -9.30
N ILE A 92 -6.31 9.27 -8.72
CA ILE A 92 -6.58 9.13 -7.28
C ILE A 92 -5.43 9.73 -6.46
N LEU A 93 -4.18 9.41 -6.80
CA LEU A 93 -3.02 9.94 -6.10
C LEU A 93 -2.93 11.46 -6.24
N PHE A 94 -3.11 11.99 -7.46
CA PHE A 94 -3.07 13.43 -7.74
C PHE A 94 -4.15 14.20 -6.97
N MET A 95 -5.40 13.72 -6.99
CA MET A 95 -6.51 14.34 -6.26
C MET A 95 -6.32 14.37 -4.74
N ASN A 96 -5.46 13.49 -4.20
CA ASN A 96 -5.14 13.42 -2.78
C ASN A 96 -3.72 13.89 -2.45
N LYS A 97 -2.98 14.45 -3.42
CA LYS A 97 -1.53 14.72 -3.35
C LYS A 97 -1.14 15.48 -2.10
N ASP A 98 -1.71 16.67 -1.89
CA ASP A 98 -1.33 17.55 -0.78
C ASP A 98 -1.63 16.90 0.58
N LYS A 99 -2.76 16.21 0.68
CA LYS A 99 -3.17 15.50 1.91
C LYS A 99 -2.26 14.31 2.18
N LEU A 100 -1.88 13.55 1.15
CA LEU A 100 -0.98 12.40 1.26
C LEU A 100 0.42 12.84 1.66
N VAL A 101 0.98 13.86 0.99
CA VAL A 101 2.30 14.39 1.33
C VAL A 101 2.32 14.90 2.77
N LYS A 102 1.30 15.66 3.18
CA LYS A 102 1.20 16.14 4.56
C LYS A 102 1.10 14.99 5.57
N PHE A 103 0.28 13.98 5.28
CA PHE A 103 0.10 12.79 6.11
C PHE A 103 1.40 12.00 6.24
N LEU A 104 2.09 11.72 5.13
CA LEU A 104 3.31 10.91 5.10
C LEU A 104 4.49 11.57 5.82
N LYS A 105 4.57 12.91 5.86
CA LYS A 105 5.63 13.60 6.61
C LYS A 105 5.64 13.22 8.09
N THR A 106 4.47 13.17 8.72
CA THR A 106 4.29 12.84 10.14
C THR A 106 3.95 11.36 10.38
N PHE A 107 4.13 10.50 9.36
CA PHE A 107 3.76 9.09 9.44
C PHE A 107 4.88 8.29 10.13
N HIS A 108 4.52 7.60 11.22
CA HIS A 108 5.43 6.80 12.07
C HIS A 108 6.73 7.50 12.48
N GLU A 109 6.65 8.76 12.96
CA GLU A 109 7.81 9.49 13.47
C GLU A 109 8.54 8.72 14.57
N GLU A 110 7.84 7.91 15.38
CA GLU A 110 8.48 7.05 16.38
C GLU A 110 9.49 6.06 15.78
N ARG A 111 9.25 5.53 14.59
CA ARG A 111 10.17 4.59 13.94
C ARG A 111 11.42 5.29 13.40
N GLU A 112 11.29 6.57 13.03
CA GLU A 112 12.44 7.38 12.62
C GLU A 112 13.34 7.67 13.82
N LEU A 113 12.74 7.91 14.99
CA LEU A 113 13.48 8.09 16.25
C LEU A 113 14.18 6.80 16.71
N ASP A 114 13.56 5.65 16.47
CA ASP A 114 14.13 4.32 16.79
C ASP A 114 15.26 3.90 15.84
N GLY A 115 15.56 4.67 14.79
CA GLY A 115 16.67 4.43 13.88
C GLY A 115 16.38 3.48 12.71
N ASP A 116 15.11 3.33 12.30
CA ASP A 116 14.72 2.55 11.12
C ASP A 116 15.04 3.31 9.82
N GLU A 117 16.34 3.35 9.46
CA GLU A 117 16.84 4.10 8.30
C GLU A 117 16.19 3.65 6.98
N GLN A 118 15.88 2.35 6.85
CA GLN A 118 15.21 1.80 5.67
C GLN A 118 13.81 2.41 5.52
N PHE A 119 13.01 2.40 6.57
CA PHE A 119 11.68 3.01 6.53
C PHE A 119 11.73 4.50 6.19
N VAL A 120 12.67 5.24 6.80
CA VAL A 120 12.86 6.68 6.56
C VAL A 120 13.13 6.94 5.06
N GLU A 121 14.01 6.17 4.45
CA GLU A 121 14.34 6.33 3.03
C GLU A 121 13.17 5.96 2.11
N GLU A 122 12.51 4.83 2.38
CA GLU A 122 11.31 4.43 1.64
C GLU A 122 10.20 5.49 1.73
N LYS A 123 10.00 6.08 2.92
CA LYS A 123 9.03 7.15 3.15
C LYS A 123 9.38 8.40 2.33
N LYS A 124 10.64 8.82 2.31
CA LYS A 124 11.12 9.96 1.51
C LYS A 124 10.87 9.74 0.02
N ILE A 125 11.21 8.56 -0.51
CA ILE A 125 10.98 8.20 -1.91
C ILE A 125 9.48 8.30 -2.24
N VAL A 126 8.62 7.69 -1.42
CA VAL A 126 7.16 7.74 -1.63
C VAL A 126 6.63 9.17 -1.60
N ILE A 127 7.09 10.01 -0.67
CA ILE A 127 6.72 11.43 -0.60
C ILE A 127 7.14 12.16 -1.88
N SER A 128 8.38 11.96 -2.32
CA SER A 128 8.92 12.60 -3.52
C SER A 128 8.12 12.22 -4.77
N GLU A 129 7.87 10.93 -4.96
CA GLU A 129 7.07 10.41 -6.08
C GLU A 129 5.65 10.98 -6.09
N VAL A 130 4.97 11.01 -4.94
CA VAL A 130 3.62 11.57 -4.85
C VAL A 130 3.62 13.08 -5.12
N ALA A 131 4.61 13.82 -4.59
CA ALA A 131 4.72 15.25 -4.81
C ALA A 131 4.97 15.62 -6.28
N GLY A 132 5.70 14.77 -7.01
CA GLY A 132 6.02 14.92 -8.43
C GLY A 132 4.89 14.60 -9.42
N LEU A 133 3.72 14.13 -8.96
CA LEU A 133 2.56 13.81 -9.81
C LEU A 133 1.90 15.01 -10.49
#